data_AF-A0A315XG51-F1
#
_entry.id   AF-A0A315XG51-F1
#
_cell.length_a   1.000
_cell.length_b   1.000
_cell.length_c   1.000
_cell.angle_alpha   90.00
_cell.angle_beta   90.00
_cell.angle_gamma   90.00
#
_symmetry.space_group_name_H-M   'P 1'
#
loop_
_entity.id
_entity.type
_entity.pdbx_description
1 polymer ?
#
loop_
_entity_poly.entity_id
_entity_poly.type
_entity_poly.pdbx_seq_one_letter_code
_entity_poly.pdbx_strand_id
1 'polypeptide(L)'
;MRILIDTNIFIYRENDHVLPGNLEKLLKILNVINAKILIHPKSVEELKRDLNENRKKVALSKINTYPQLETPSDPDSDNNFLNIVGYPSNDNNYVDNAILYSVHKNAVDFLITEDKGIQKKSDRLGIKDRVLYIDEALKILGKNIFDEKVAHPPALKEELVYNVKTNDPFFDSLKEDYGEFETWFKKISKEGRKCWVYFKEDGLMGALLIYKFENEPIDANPSFPARRRLKISTFKVIHTGYKIGELFIKLSLEYSIKNNLTEIYLTHFTKPDDYLVELITEYGFNHAAKNRRGEDIYIKELFADKEKVRSLTPIEISKKFYPAFYDGVRINKFIIPIRPEFHQRLFTEYKERQTTLSEHLGEFIIEGNTIKKAYLSHSRNTRISPGDILLFYRSKDKKEITSLGVVENIFLSLRNKDEIIKLVGKRTVYSVFEIEKMAGKPTMVILFTWHFHFTT
;
A
#
# COMPACT_ATOMS: atom_id res chain seq x y z
N MET A 1 8.89 18.55 2.39
CA MET A 1 8.94 18.69 3.86
C MET A 1 10.35 19.10 4.27
N ARG A 2 10.49 20.11 5.12
CA ARG A 2 11.73 20.65 5.68
C ARG A 2 11.82 20.26 7.14
N ILE A 3 12.88 19.57 7.53
CA ILE A 3 13.07 19.08 8.90
C ILE A 3 14.36 19.64 9.45
N LEU A 4 14.27 20.34 10.57
CA LEU A 4 15.44 20.75 11.34
C LEU A 4 15.83 19.61 12.27
N ILE A 5 17.10 19.23 12.27
CA ILE A 5 17.63 18.24 13.21
C ILE A 5 18.59 18.97 14.15
N ASP A 6 18.35 18.80 15.45
CA ASP A 6 19.28 19.25 16.48
C ASP A 6 20.61 18.48 16.36
N THR A 7 21.73 19.22 16.33
CA THR A 7 23.06 18.64 16.17
C THR A 7 23.41 17.66 17.29
N ASN A 8 22.81 17.81 18.47
CA ASN A 8 22.98 16.89 19.60
C ASN A 8 22.58 15.44 19.23
N ILE A 9 21.65 15.25 18.29
CA ILE A 9 21.27 13.92 17.78
C ILE A 9 22.43 13.26 17.03
N PHE A 10 23.25 14.05 16.33
CA PHE A 10 24.42 13.55 15.59
C PHE A 10 25.67 13.42 16.47
N ILE A 11 25.73 14.12 17.60
CA ILE A 11 26.80 14.02 18.61
C ILE A 11 26.73 12.64 19.31
N TYR A 12 25.59 11.95 19.35
CA TYR A 12 25.55 10.53 19.76
C TYR A 12 26.26 9.56 18.78
N ARG A 13 26.90 10.06 17.70
CA ARG A 13 27.87 9.32 16.86
C ARG A 13 29.32 9.33 17.41
N GLU A 14 29.52 9.68 18.69
CA GLU A 14 30.83 10.12 19.20
C GLU A 14 31.73 9.13 19.92
N ASN A 15 31.31 7.90 20.20
CA ASN A 15 32.21 6.86 20.69
C ASN A 15 32.19 5.67 19.72
N ASP A 16 33.08 4.69 19.87
CA ASP A 16 33.12 3.39 19.13
C ASP A 16 31.86 2.52 19.36
N HIS A 17 30.69 3.15 19.49
CA HIS A 17 29.39 2.54 19.70
C HIS A 17 28.58 2.59 18.40
N VAL A 18 27.89 1.47 18.17
CA VAL A 18 26.92 1.29 17.09
C VAL A 18 25.86 2.39 17.20
N LEU A 19 25.47 2.98 16.06
CA LEU A 19 24.36 3.94 15.98
C LEU A 19 23.13 3.38 16.73
N PRO A 20 22.43 4.19 17.54
CA PRO A 20 21.14 3.78 18.08
C PRO A 20 20.23 3.39 16.92
N GLY A 21 19.70 2.16 16.91
CA GLY A 21 18.92 1.62 15.78
C GLY A 21 17.72 2.50 15.38
N ASN A 22 17.23 3.34 16.29
CA ASN A 22 16.14 4.28 16.04
C ASN A 22 16.58 5.46 15.16
N LEU A 23 17.79 5.99 15.32
CA LEU A 23 18.30 7.07 14.48
C LEU A 23 18.58 6.59 13.05
N GLU A 24 19.12 5.38 12.88
CA GLU A 24 19.32 4.79 11.54
C GLU A 24 17.97 4.62 10.81
N LYS A 25 16.96 4.09 11.50
CA LYS A 25 15.59 3.97 10.97
C LYS A 25 15.02 5.33 10.59
N LEU A 26 15.23 6.35 11.42
CA LEU A 26 14.74 7.70 11.17
C LEU A 26 15.40 8.26 9.90
N LEU A 27 16.72 8.20 9.77
CA LEU A 27 17.41 8.69 8.57
C LEU A 27 16.95 7.96 7.30
N LYS A 28 16.69 6.65 7.38
CA LYS A 28 16.10 5.89 6.26
C LYS A 28 14.72 6.43 5.89
N ILE A 29 13.84 6.65 6.86
CA ILE A 29 12.51 7.24 6.65
C ILE A 29 12.61 8.63 6.00
N LEU A 30 13.48 9.49 6.52
CA LEU A 30 13.65 10.86 6.02
C LEU A 30 14.12 10.87 4.57
N ASN A 31 15.00 9.93 4.20
CA ASN A 31 15.41 9.74 2.81
C ASN A 31 14.27 9.21 1.93
N VAL A 32 13.51 8.21 2.40
CA VAL A 32 12.39 7.60 1.65
C VAL A 32 11.30 8.64 1.34
N ILE A 33 10.97 9.51 2.29
CA ILE A 33 9.98 10.60 2.08
C ILE A 33 10.58 11.84 1.39
N ASN A 34 11.84 11.76 0.96
CA ASN A 34 12.58 12.85 0.33
C ASN A 34 12.51 14.17 1.14
N ALA A 35 12.66 14.07 2.46
CA ALA A 35 12.67 15.23 3.35
C ALA A 35 13.97 16.04 3.17
N LYS A 36 13.85 17.36 3.11
CA LYS A 36 15.02 18.25 3.16
C LYS A 36 15.47 18.38 4.62
N ILE A 37 16.49 17.62 4.99
CA ILE A 37 17.14 17.68 6.31
C ILE A 37 17.99 18.95 6.38
N LEU A 38 17.80 19.75 7.42
CA LEU A 38 18.47 21.03 7.64
C LEU A 38 19.13 21.06 9.01
N ILE A 39 20.21 21.82 9.13
CA ILE A 39 20.88 22.13 10.40
C ILE A 39 20.83 23.64 10.66
N HIS A 40 20.67 24.03 11.91
CA HIS A 40 20.69 25.44 12.27
C HIS A 40 22.13 25.99 12.31
N PRO A 41 22.44 27.15 11.70
CA PRO A 41 23.81 27.68 11.66
C PRO A 41 24.39 27.95 13.06
N LYS A 42 23.55 28.34 14.03
CA LYS A 42 23.99 28.54 15.43
C LYS A 42 24.49 27.27 16.10
N SER A 43 23.94 26.11 15.74
CA SER A 43 24.45 24.81 16.21
C SER A 43 25.82 24.49 15.62
N VAL A 44 26.09 24.93 14.39
CA VAL A 44 27.42 24.81 13.77
C VAL A 44 28.43 25.73 14.44
N GLU A 45 28.02 26.95 14.82
CA GLU A 45 28.84 27.88 15.60
C GLU A 45 29.17 27.33 16.98
N GLU A 46 28.21 26.71 17.67
CA GLU A 46 28.40 26.05 18.96
C GLU A 46 29.47 24.95 18.88
N LEU A 47 29.39 24.08 17.88
CA LEU A 47 30.37 23.01 17.68
C LEU A 47 31.79 23.50 17.40
N LYS A 48 31.95 24.69 16.81
CA LYS A 48 33.29 25.28 16.59
C LYS A 48 33.97 25.69 17.90
N ARG A 49 33.20 25.88 18.97
CA ARG A 49 33.69 26.29 20.30
C ARG A 49 34.14 25.11 21.17
N ASP A 50 34.01 23.88 20.67
CA ASP A 50 34.50 22.69 21.35
C ASP A 50 36.03 22.74 21.53
N LEU A 51 36.48 22.55 22.78
CA LEU A 51 37.89 22.58 23.18
C LEU A 51 38.66 21.32 22.72
N ASN A 52 37.97 20.21 22.43
CA ASN A 52 38.59 19.00 21.92
C ASN A 52 38.65 19.04 20.38
N GLU A 53 39.83 19.35 19.85
CA GLU A 53 40.06 19.50 18.41
C GLU A 53 39.72 18.23 17.59
N ASN A 54 39.92 17.03 18.15
CA ASN A 54 39.55 15.79 17.46
C ASN A 54 38.02 15.63 17.37
N ARG A 55 37.31 15.84 18.49
CA ARG A 55 35.83 15.77 18.53
C ARG A 55 35.22 16.83 17.62
N LYS A 56 35.71 18.06 17.68
CA LYS A 56 35.33 19.17 16.81
C LYS A 56 35.50 18.85 15.33
N LYS A 57 36.66 18.32 14.91
CA LYS A 57 36.93 17.97 13.51
C LYS A 57 35.97 16.87 13.02
N VAL A 58 35.70 15.86 13.86
CA VAL A 58 34.77 14.78 13.53
C VAL A 58 33.34 15.30 13.43
N ALA A 59 32.86 16.08 14.40
CA ALA A 59 31.50 16.64 14.40
C ALA A 59 31.25 17.54 13.18
N LEU A 60 32.18 18.45 12.88
CA LEU A 60 32.07 19.37 11.74
C LEU A 60 32.11 18.63 10.39
N SER A 61 32.98 17.62 10.22
CA SER A 61 33.04 16.86 8.97
C SER A 61 31.73 16.15 8.64
N LYS A 62 30.97 15.74 9.66
CA LYS A 62 29.66 15.08 9.50
C LYS A 62 28.54 16.08 9.28
N ILE A 63 28.47 17.15 10.09
CA ILE A 63 27.37 18.12 10.03
C ILE A 63 27.41 18.97 8.76
N ASN A 64 28.60 19.26 8.22
CA ASN A 64 28.75 19.98 6.96
C ASN A 64 28.24 19.19 5.73
N THR A 65 27.86 17.92 5.87
CA THR A 65 27.20 17.15 4.80
C THR A 65 25.73 17.53 4.62
N TYR A 66 25.13 18.21 5.60
CA TYR A 66 23.74 18.65 5.55
C TYR A 66 23.65 20.14 5.19
N PRO A 67 22.67 20.55 4.39
CA PRO A 67 22.44 21.96 4.12
C PRO A 67 22.02 22.70 5.40
N GLN A 68 22.50 23.92 5.56
CA GLN A 68 22.10 24.77 6.68
C GLN A 68 20.79 25.49 6.37
N LEU A 69 20.06 25.85 7.43
CA LEU A 69 18.90 26.75 7.30
C LEU A 69 19.37 28.13 6.84
N GLU A 70 18.91 28.57 5.68
CA GLU A 70 19.25 29.87 5.10
C GLU A 70 18.58 31.01 5.89
N THR A 71 19.39 31.98 6.32
CA THR A 71 18.94 33.23 6.97
C THR A 71 17.87 33.03 8.06
N PRO A 72 18.14 32.25 9.13
CA PRO A 72 17.18 32.07 10.21
C PRO A 72 16.91 33.40 10.91
N SER A 73 15.65 33.63 11.29
CA SER A 73 15.26 34.82 12.05
C SER A 73 15.88 34.81 13.44
N ASP A 74 16.25 35.99 13.93
CA ASP A 74 16.86 36.16 15.25
C ASP A 74 15.78 36.22 16.34
N PRO A 75 15.78 35.31 17.34
CA PRO A 75 14.80 35.33 18.43
C PRO A 75 14.87 36.60 19.29
N ASP A 76 16.01 37.29 19.35
CA ASP A 76 16.21 38.49 20.18
C ASP A 76 15.34 39.67 19.74
N SER A 77 14.85 39.64 18.49
CA SER A 77 13.94 40.64 17.95
C SER A 77 12.48 40.46 18.38
N ASP A 78 12.12 39.36 19.06
CA ASP A 78 10.74 39.00 19.41
C ASP A 78 10.53 38.83 20.91
N ASN A 79 10.22 39.94 21.59
CA ASN A 79 9.94 39.96 23.03
C ASN A 79 8.76 39.06 23.43
N ASN A 80 7.76 38.86 22.55
CA ASN A 80 6.63 38.00 22.88
C ASN A 80 7.05 36.54 22.95
N PHE A 81 7.89 36.10 22.02
CA PHE A 81 8.50 34.78 22.06
C PHE A 81 9.35 34.60 23.33
N LEU A 82 10.27 35.54 23.61
CA LEU A 82 11.17 35.46 24.76
C LEU A 82 10.45 35.47 26.11
N ASN A 83 9.34 36.19 26.24
CA ASN A 83 8.51 36.17 27.44
C ASN A 83 7.92 34.78 27.73
N ILE A 84 7.72 33.94 26.71
CA ILE A 84 7.17 32.59 26.85
C ILE A 84 8.28 31.56 27.12
N VAL A 85 9.37 31.61 26.35
CA VAL A 85 10.45 30.60 26.43
C VAL A 85 11.55 30.94 27.45
N GLY A 86 11.60 32.21 27.87
CA GLY A 86 12.64 32.77 28.73
C GLY A 86 13.78 33.42 27.94
N TYR A 87 14.31 34.51 28.49
CA TYR A 87 15.52 35.16 27.99
C TYR A 87 16.74 34.24 28.15
N PRO A 88 17.62 34.15 27.16
CA PRO A 88 18.77 33.26 27.21
C PRO A 88 19.76 33.72 28.30
N SER A 89 20.08 32.83 29.25
CA SER A 89 21.04 33.10 30.32
C SER A 89 22.48 32.70 29.96
N ASN A 90 22.67 31.98 28.86
CA ASN A 90 23.96 31.56 28.31
C ASN A 90 23.82 31.27 26.81
N ASP A 91 24.95 31.07 26.13
CA ASP A 91 25.00 30.86 24.69
C ASP A 91 24.21 29.61 24.25
N ASN A 92 24.24 28.52 25.02
CA ASN A 92 23.49 27.30 24.68
C ASN A 92 21.98 27.56 24.71
N ASN A 93 21.51 28.33 25.70
CA ASN A 93 20.10 28.73 25.78
C ASN A 93 19.69 29.64 24.61
N TYR A 94 20.61 30.46 24.11
CA TYR A 94 20.39 31.24 22.89
C TYR A 94 20.27 30.33 21.67
N VAL A 95 21.13 29.32 21.53
CA VAL A 95 21.05 28.33 20.43
C VAL A 95 19.71 27.59 20.47
N ASP A 96 19.30 27.06 21.63
CA ASP A 96 18.01 26.39 21.80
C ASP A 96 16.84 27.27 21.38
N ASN A 97 16.86 28.53 21.82
CA ASN A 97 15.83 29.51 21.49
C ASN A 97 15.81 29.79 19.98
N ALA A 98 16.96 29.93 19.33
CA ALA A 98 17.05 30.16 17.88
C ALA A 98 16.54 28.96 17.06
N ILE A 99 16.88 27.73 17.47
CA ILE A 99 16.38 26.49 16.86
C ILE A 99 14.85 26.43 16.98
N LEU A 100 14.32 26.65 18.19
CA LEU A 100 12.88 26.58 18.44
C LEU A 100 12.11 27.72 17.75
N TYR A 101 12.70 28.91 17.68
CA TYR A 101 12.13 30.06 17.00
C TYR A 101 11.97 29.83 15.49
N SER A 102 12.88 29.07 14.88
CA SER A 102 12.78 28.64 13.49
C SER A 102 11.50 27.82 13.22
N VAL A 103 11.08 26.98 14.18
CA VAL A 103 9.81 26.24 14.09
C VAL A 103 8.63 27.19 14.28
N HIS A 104 8.69 28.06 15.29
CA HIS A 104 7.66 29.04 15.60
C HIS A 104 7.34 29.98 14.43
N LYS A 105 8.36 30.42 13.67
CA LYS A 105 8.19 31.24 12.46
C LYS A 105 7.89 30.45 11.18
N ASN A 106 7.62 29.14 11.29
CA ASN A 106 7.33 28.26 10.16
C ASN A 106 8.45 28.15 9.12
N ALA A 107 9.72 28.35 9.52
CA ALA A 107 10.86 28.17 8.63
C ALA A 107 11.10 26.68 8.29
N VAL A 108 10.60 25.78 9.12
CA VAL A 108 10.66 24.32 8.97
C VAL A 108 9.35 23.66 9.41
N ASP A 109 9.02 22.49 8.88
CA ASP A 109 7.79 21.76 9.22
C ASP A 109 7.90 21.14 10.62
N PHE A 110 9.04 20.47 10.89
CA PHE A 110 9.32 19.77 12.15
C PHE A 110 10.74 20.07 12.65
N LEU A 111 10.91 20.05 13.97
CA LEU A 111 12.20 19.92 14.65
C LEU A 111 12.28 18.53 15.28
N ILE A 112 13.40 17.84 15.08
CA ILE A 112 13.70 16.60 15.80
C ILE A 112 14.81 16.90 16.81
N THR A 113 14.55 16.66 18.10
CA THR A 113 15.48 16.87 19.20
C THR A 113 15.21 15.89 20.36
N GLU A 114 16.26 15.49 21.06
CA GLU A 114 16.17 14.74 22.32
C GLU A 114 16.28 15.65 23.56
N ASP A 115 16.38 16.97 23.35
CA ASP A 115 16.52 17.94 24.42
C ASP A 115 15.17 18.20 25.13
N LYS A 116 15.12 17.83 26.41
CA LYS A 116 13.92 18.01 27.27
C LYS A 116 13.61 19.48 27.56
N GLY A 117 14.61 20.36 27.55
CA GLY A 117 14.46 21.80 27.70
C GLY A 117 13.76 22.42 26.50
N ILE A 118 14.21 22.10 25.28
CA ILE A 118 13.55 22.53 24.04
C ILE A 118 12.10 22.04 24.01
N GLN A 119 11.85 20.79 24.40
CA GLN A 119 10.51 20.21 24.47
C GLN A 119 9.58 20.89 25.48
N LYS A 120 10.09 21.30 26.64
CA LYS A 120 9.29 22.08 27.60
C LYS A 120 8.95 23.47 27.06
N LYS A 121 9.89 24.11 26.36
CA LYS A 121 9.68 25.42 25.72
C LYS A 121 8.66 25.32 24.58
N SER A 122 8.69 24.25 23.78
CA SER A 122 7.73 24.02 22.68
C SER A 122 6.29 23.85 23.18
N ASP A 123 6.10 23.19 24.32
CA ASP A 123 4.80 23.03 24.98
C ASP A 123 4.21 24.39 25.39
N ARG A 124 5.01 25.24 26.04
CA ARG A 124 4.61 26.61 26.43
C ARG A 124 4.21 27.48 25.24
N LEU A 125 4.82 27.26 24.08
CA LEU A 125 4.52 27.96 22.84
C LEU A 125 3.32 27.36 22.07
N GLY A 126 2.78 26.23 22.50
CA GLY A 126 1.69 25.54 21.79
C GLY A 126 2.13 24.92 20.45
N ILE A 127 3.42 24.63 20.27
CA ILE A 127 3.97 24.06 19.01
C ILE A 127 4.55 22.66 19.20
N LYS A 128 4.21 21.99 20.30
CA LYS A 128 4.71 20.66 20.68
C LYS A 128 4.54 19.61 19.57
N ASP A 129 3.41 19.64 18.85
CA ASP A 129 3.14 18.70 17.75
C ASP A 129 4.13 18.78 16.58
N ARG A 130 4.98 19.82 16.55
CA ARG A 130 6.02 20.05 15.54
C ARG A 130 7.44 19.89 16.08
N VAL A 131 7.60 19.56 17.37
CA VAL A 131 8.89 19.33 18.02
C VAL A 131 8.91 17.90 18.55
N LEU A 132 9.59 17.01 17.83
CA LEU A 132 9.45 15.57 18.00
C LEU A 132 10.72 14.96 18.60
N TYR A 133 10.53 14.01 19.51
CA TYR A 133 11.58 13.03 19.81
C TYR A 133 11.82 12.10 18.61
N ILE A 134 12.95 11.39 18.57
CA ILE A 134 13.26 10.44 17.49
C ILE A 134 12.16 9.38 17.38
N ASP A 135 11.71 8.81 18.50
CA ASP A 135 10.69 7.76 18.51
C ASP A 135 9.31 8.28 18.08
N GLU A 136 8.98 9.53 18.40
CA GLU A 136 7.77 10.19 17.92
C GLU A 136 7.86 10.45 16.40
N ALA A 137 9.00 10.93 15.92
CA ALA A 137 9.27 11.10 14.50
C ALA A 137 9.18 9.76 13.76
N LEU A 138 9.73 8.66 14.30
CA LEU A 138 9.56 7.32 13.75
C LEU A 138 8.10 6.90 13.68
N LYS A 139 7.32 7.17 14.73
CA LYS A 139 5.91 6.80 14.79
C LYS A 139 5.05 7.62 13.84
N ILE A 140 5.35 8.90 13.65
CA ILE A 140 4.58 9.81 12.80
C ILE A 140 5.00 9.67 11.34
N LEU A 141 6.30 9.74 11.07
CA LEU A 141 6.85 9.72 9.72
C LEU A 141 6.97 8.30 9.16
N GLY A 142 7.20 7.30 10.01
CA GLY A 142 7.30 5.89 9.61
C GLY A 142 5.97 5.18 9.42
N LYS A 143 4.86 5.77 9.89
CA LYS A 143 3.51 5.23 9.66
C LYS A 143 3.28 5.20 8.15
N ASN A 144 3.10 4.01 7.59
CA ASN A 144 2.93 3.70 6.16
C ASN A 144 4.20 3.46 5.33
N ILE A 145 5.42 3.66 5.84
CA ILE A 145 6.66 3.41 5.06
C ILE A 145 7.10 1.95 5.15
N PHE A 146 6.92 1.31 6.31
CA PHE A 146 7.44 -0.03 6.55
C PHE A 146 6.41 -1.16 6.33
N ASP A 147 5.16 -0.84 6.02
CA ASP A 147 4.09 -1.82 5.78
C ASP A 147 3.98 -2.24 4.30
N GLU A 148 4.99 -1.94 3.48
CA GLU A 148 4.97 -2.09 2.01
C GLU A 148 4.73 -3.52 1.50
N LYS A 149 5.00 -4.57 2.28
CA LYS A 149 4.86 -5.93 1.76
C LYS A 149 3.39 -6.33 1.70
N VAL A 150 2.83 -6.24 0.51
CA VAL A 150 1.57 -6.89 0.15
C VAL A 150 1.83 -8.39 0.12
N ALA A 151 0.98 -9.18 0.77
CA ALA A 151 1.12 -10.62 0.74
C ALA A 151 0.82 -11.11 -0.68
N HIS A 152 1.72 -11.91 -1.27
CA HIS A 152 1.53 -12.47 -2.59
C HIS A 152 1.97 -13.93 -2.62
N PRO A 153 1.44 -14.76 -3.54
CA PRO A 153 1.90 -16.12 -3.72
C PRO A 153 3.41 -16.16 -4.07
N PRO A 154 4.17 -17.18 -3.61
CA PRO A 154 5.60 -17.29 -3.91
C PRO A 154 5.93 -17.37 -5.40
N ALA A 155 5.03 -17.95 -6.20
CA ALA A 155 5.17 -18.03 -7.66
C ALA A 155 5.16 -16.65 -8.35
N LEU A 156 4.57 -15.63 -7.72
CA LEU A 156 4.63 -14.25 -8.19
C LEU A 156 5.82 -13.53 -7.54
N LYS A 157 6.66 -12.89 -8.35
CA LYS A 157 7.84 -12.18 -7.85
C LYS A 157 7.60 -10.67 -7.88
N GLU A 158 7.92 -10.00 -6.78
CA GLU A 158 8.13 -8.55 -6.78
C GLU A 158 9.59 -8.29 -7.20
N GLU A 159 9.77 -7.54 -8.28
CA GLU A 159 11.07 -7.27 -8.90
C GLU A 159 11.24 -5.79 -9.21
N LEU A 160 12.49 -5.38 -9.42
CA LEU A 160 12.79 -4.06 -9.99
C LEU A 160 12.77 -4.17 -11.51
N VAL A 161 12.21 -3.16 -12.17
CA VAL A 161 12.00 -3.17 -13.64
C VAL A 161 13.32 -3.37 -14.40
N TYR A 162 14.45 -2.91 -13.87
CA TYR A 162 15.77 -3.12 -14.49
C TYR A 162 16.24 -4.59 -14.49
N ASN A 163 15.65 -5.47 -13.68
CA ASN A 163 15.92 -6.91 -13.70
C ASN A 163 15.10 -7.64 -14.79
N VAL A 164 14.10 -6.96 -15.37
CA VAL A 164 13.21 -7.55 -16.38
C VAL A 164 13.83 -7.41 -17.77
N LYS A 165 13.96 -8.54 -18.46
CA LYS A 165 14.58 -8.62 -19.80
C LYS A 165 13.59 -8.19 -20.88
N THR A 166 13.81 -7.02 -21.48
CA THR A 166 12.97 -6.48 -22.57
C THR A 166 13.06 -7.23 -23.91
N ASN A 167 13.96 -8.21 -24.01
CA ASN A 167 14.09 -9.08 -25.19
C ASN A 167 13.14 -10.30 -25.15
N ASP A 168 12.36 -10.45 -24.09
CA ASP A 168 11.33 -11.48 -24.02
C ASP A 168 10.17 -11.15 -24.99
N PRO A 169 9.66 -12.12 -25.78
CA PRO A 169 8.54 -11.93 -26.70
C PRO A 169 7.28 -11.34 -26.07
N PHE A 170 7.14 -11.45 -24.74
CA PHE A 170 6.11 -10.77 -23.96
C PHE A 170 5.98 -9.28 -24.29
N PHE A 171 7.09 -8.61 -24.62
CA PHE A 171 7.12 -7.18 -24.89
C PHE A 171 6.84 -6.79 -26.33
N ASP A 172 6.80 -7.72 -27.29
CA ASP A 172 6.72 -7.39 -28.72
C ASP A 172 5.49 -6.54 -29.04
N SER A 173 4.30 -6.97 -28.61
CA SER A 173 3.08 -6.16 -28.79
C SER A 173 3.06 -4.87 -27.97
N LEU A 174 3.81 -4.77 -26.87
CA LEU A 174 3.95 -3.48 -26.15
C LEU A 174 4.86 -2.51 -26.92
N LYS A 175 5.89 -3.01 -27.62
CA LYS A 175 6.74 -2.18 -28.48
C LYS A 175 5.99 -1.73 -29.74
N GLU A 176 5.10 -2.57 -30.27
CA GLU A 176 4.21 -2.23 -31.38
C GLU A 176 3.18 -1.17 -30.99
N ASP A 177 2.50 -1.35 -29.85
CA ASP A 177 1.47 -0.42 -29.37
C ASP A 177 2.06 0.93 -28.90
N TYR A 178 3.33 0.94 -28.45
CA TYR A 178 3.99 2.12 -27.89
C TYR A 178 5.36 2.36 -28.55
N GLY A 179 5.42 3.27 -29.53
CA GLY A 179 6.65 3.58 -30.27
C GLY A 179 7.84 4.01 -29.39
N GLU A 180 7.60 4.73 -28.29
CA GLU A 180 8.65 5.11 -27.33
C GLU A 180 8.90 4.10 -26.18
N PHE A 181 8.36 2.87 -26.27
CA PHE A 181 8.40 1.88 -25.20
C PHE A 181 9.81 1.65 -24.65
N GLU A 182 10.81 1.45 -25.51
CA GLU A 182 12.17 1.15 -25.04
C GLU A 182 12.82 2.31 -24.30
N THR A 183 12.61 3.55 -24.78
CA THR A 183 13.12 4.75 -24.11
C THR A 183 12.42 4.94 -22.77
N TRP A 184 11.09 4.74 -22.73
CA TRP A 184 10.32 4.77 -21.49
C TRP A 184 10.80 3.69 -20.50
N PHE A 185 10.97 2.44 -20.96
CA PHE A 185 11.42 1.33 -20.12
C PHE A 185 12.80 1.61 -19.51
N LYS A 186 13.75 2.09 -20.32
CA LYS A 186 15.08 2.53 -19.84
C LYS A 186 14.99 3.63 -18.78
N LYS A 187 14.09 4.61 -18.96
CA LYS A 187 13.86 5.66 -17.97
C LYS A 187 13.36 5.09 -16.64
N ILE A 188 12.32 4.27 -16.67
CA ILE A 188 11.72 3.73 -15.43
C ILE A 188 12.61 2.70 -14.74
N SER A 189 13.49 2.02 -15.48
CA SER A 189 14.55 1.18 -14.93
C SER A 189 15.55 1.99 -14.12
N LYS A 190 15.99 3.16 -14.62
CA LYS A 190 16.88 4.08 -13.89
C LYS A 190 16.23 4.67 -12.64
N GLU A 191 14.91 4.87 -12.67
CA GLU A 191 14.13 5.32 -11.51
C GLU A 191 14.01 4.24 -10.42
N GLY A 192 14.43 3.00 -10.68
CA GLY A 192 14.28 1.89 -9.72
C GLY A 192 12.82 1.49 -9.50
N ARG A 193 11.97 1.59 -10.53
CA ARG A 193 10.56 1.27 -10.41
C ARG A 193 10.36 -0.21 -10.09
N LYS A 194 9.40 -0.52 -9.21
CA LYS A 194 8.99 -1.89 -8.86
C LYS A 194 7.95 -2.42 -9.85
N CYS A 195 7.87 -3.74 -9.93
CA CYS A 195 6.86 -4.47 -10.70
C CYS A 195 6.55 -5.82 -10.05
N TRP A 196 5.38 -6.36 -10.35
CA TRP A 196 5.10 -7.77 -10.12
C TRP A 196 5.19 -8.54 -11.44
N VAL A 197 5.89 -9.66 -11.42
CA VAL A 197 6.14 -10.49 -12.60
C VAL A 197 5.87 -11.96 -12.30
N TYR A 198 5.28 -12.64 -13.27
CA TYR A 198 5.17 -14.08 -13.29
C TYR A 198 5.97 -14.65 -14.46
N PHE A 199 6.81 -15.64 -14.17
CA PHE A 199 7.54 -16.43 -15.16
C PHE A 199 6.88 -17.80 -15.29
N LYS A 200 6.64 -18.24 -16.52
CA LYS A 200 6.19 -19.60 -16.83
C LYS A 200 7.31 -20.61 -16.51
N GLU A 201 6.97 -21.89 -16.55
CA GLU A 201 7.92 -23.00 -16.35
C GLU A 201 9.08 -22.99 -17.36
N ASP A 202 8.83 -22.51 -18.59
CA ASP A 202 9.84 -22.34 -19.64
C ASP A 202 10.77 -21.11 -19.43
N GLY A 203 10.56 -20.35 -18.36
CA GLY A 203 11.33 -19.16 -18.01
C GLY A 203 10.90 -17.88 -18.74
N LEU A 204 9.95 -17.94 -19.68
CA LEU A 204 9.39 -16.77 -20.36
C LEU A 204 8.36 -16.07 -19.48
N MET A 205 8.16 -14.77 -19.69
CA MET A 205 7.16 -14.02 -18.95
C MET A 205 5.72 -14.45 -19.31
N GLY A 206 4.92 -14.66 -18.26
CA GLY A 206 3.49 -14.93 -18.36
C GLY A 206 2.62 -13.73 -17.97
N ALA A 207 3.10 -12.85 -17.09
CA ALA A 207 2.37 -11.65 -16.67
C ALA A 207 3.31 -10.57 -16.10
N LEU A 208 2.91 -9.31 -16.24
CA LEU A 208 3.64 -8.14 -15.73
C LEU A 208 2.67 -7.03 -15.27
N LEU A 209 2.89 -6.52 -14.06
CA LEU A 209 2.23 -5.35 -13.52
C LEU A 209 3.29 -4.32 -13.09
N ILE A 210 3.40 -3.21 -13.82
CA ILE A 210 4.27 -2.09 -13.44
C ILE A 210 3.40 -1.00 -12.84
N TYR A 211 3.74 -0.54 -11.64
CA TYR A 211 2.97 0.49 -10.93
C TYR A 211 3.88 1.58 -10.37
N LYS A 212 3.31 2.74 -10.05
CA LYS A 212 3.98 3.81 -9.31
C LYS A 212 3.00 4.63 -8.49
N PHE A 213 3.52 5.26 -7.43
CA PHE A 213 2.84 6.39 -6.81
C PHE A 213 2.87 7.60 -7.75
N GLU A 214 1.76 8.33 -7.82
CA GLU A 214 1.69 9.57 -8.59
C GLU A 214 0.84 10.61 -7.85
N ASN A 215 1.24 11.88 -8.00
CA ASN A 215 0.51 13.03 -7.47
C ASN A 215 0.33 14.14 -8.53
N GLU A 216 0.45 13.78 -9.80
CA GLU A 216 0.32 14.70 -10.93
C GLU A 216 -1.13 14.73 -11.43
N PRO A 217 -1.55 15.80 -12.14
CA PRO A 217 -2.79 15.81 -12.89
C PRO A 217 -2.80 14.69 -13.95
N ILE A 218 -3.95 14.11 -14.23
CA ILE A 218 -4.08 13.14 -15.34
C ILE A 218 -4.36 13.94 -16.61
N ASP A 219 -3.56 13.68 -17.65
CA ASP A 219 -3.77 14.24 -18.98
C ASP A 219 -5.06 13.69 -19.59
N ALA A 220 -6.10 14.51 -19.57
CA ALA A 220 -7.44 14.23 -20.07
C ALA A 220 -8.08 15.58 -20.50
N ASN A 221 -9.21 15.53 -21.19
CA ASN A 221 -9.98 16.72 -21.54
C ASN A 221 -11.43 16.62 -21.00
N PRO A 222 -11.79 17.34 -19.91
CA PRO A 222 -10.94 18.18 -19.06
C PRO A 222 -9.96 17.35 -18.21
N SER A 223 -8.86 17.96 -17.77
CA SER A 223 -7.83 17.26 -16.97
C SER A 223 -8.35 16.94 -15.57
N PHE A 224 -7.98 15.77 -15.04
CA PHE A 224 -8.25 15.45 -13.65
C PHE A 224 -7.20 16.10 -12.74
N PRO A 225 -7.61 16.72 -11.62
CA PRO A 225 -6.70 17.44 -10.73
C PRO A 225 -5.66 16.51 -10.11
N ALA A 226 -4.52 17.07 -9.70
CA ALA A 226 -3.48 16.39 -8.94
C ALA A 226 -4.04 15.75 -7.66
N ARG A 227 -3.77 14.46 -7.47
CA ARG A 227 -4.21 13.67 -6.30
C ARG A 227 -3.21 12.53 -6.06
N ARG A 228 -3.06 12.14 -4.79
CA ARG A 228 -2.27 10.98 -4.37
C ARG A 228 -2.98 9.69 -4.78
N ARG A 229 -2.44 9.00 -5.79
CA ARG A 229 -3.06 7.82 -6.39
C ARG A 229 -2.04 6.78 -6.83
N LEU A 230 -2.50 5.55 -7.03
CA LEU A 230 -1.70 4.50 -7.66
C LEU A 230 -1.90 4.58 -9.18
N LYS A 231 -0.81 4.71 -9.94
CA LYS A 231 -0.83 4.54 -11.39
C LYS A 231 -0.37 3.14 -11.74
N ILE A 232 -1.20 2.37 -12.42
CA ILE A 232 -0.77 1.17 -13.13
C ILE A 232 -0.28 1.61 -14.50
N SER A 233 1.03 1.48 -14.75
CA SER A 233 1.68 1.90 -15.99
C SER A 233 1.71 0.79 -17.05
N THR A 234 1.66 -0.47 -16.62
CA THR A 234 1.57 -1.61 -17.52
C THR A 234 0.80 -2.71 -16.80
N PHE A 235 -0.24 -3.25 -17.42
CA PHE A 235 -0.99 -4.41 -16.96
C PHE A 235 -1.10 -5.37 -18.14
N LYS A 236 -0.32 -6.45 -18.12
CA LYS A 236 -0.37 -7.44 -19.21
C LYS A 236 -0.28 -8.85 -18.67
N VAL A 237 -1.17 -9.73 -19.16
CA VAL A 237 -1.25 -11.14 -18.81
C VAL A 237 -1.40 -11.93 -20.10
N ILE A 238 -0.44 -12.80 -20.41
CA ILE A 238 -0.49 -13.70 -21.56
C ILE A 238 -0.91 -15.11 -21.12
N HIS A 239 -0.45 -15.55 -19.94
CA HIS A 239 -0.78 -16.87 -19.42
C HIS A 239 -2.19 -16.87 -18.82
N THR A 240 -3.17 -17.28 -19.62
CA THR A 240 -4.56 -17.41 -19.22
C THR A 240 -4.77 -18.71 -18.44
N GLY A 241 -5.44 -18.64 -17.29
CA GLY A 241 -5.84 -19.83 -16.55
C GLY A 241 -5.51 -19.85 -15.06
N TYR A 242 -4.48 -19.12 -14.62
CA TYR A 242 -4.09 -19.00 -13.19
C TYR A 242 -4.71 -17.80 -12.48
N LYS A 243 -5.61 -17.07 -13.15
CA LYS A 243 -6.32 -15.90 -12.59
C LYS A 243 -5.38 -14.80 -12.10
N ILE A 244 -4.21 -14.67 -12.73
CA ILE A 244 -3.19 -13.66 -12.40
C ILE A 244 -3.71 -12.23 -12.57
N GLY A 245 -4.59 -11.98 -13.54
CA GLY A 245 -5.23 -10.68 -13.68
C GLY A 245 -6.05 -10.28 -12.44
N GLU A 246 -6.84 -11.20 -11.88
CA GLU A 246 -7.57 -10.96 -10.62
C GLU A 246 -6.60 -10.73 -9.45
N LEU A 247 -5.49 -11.48 -9.41
CA LEU A 247 -4.42 -11.29 -8.43
C LEU A 247 -3.77 -9.91 -8.53
N PHE A 248 -3.46 -9.41 -9.73
CA PHE A 248 -2.91 -8.06 -9.92
C PHE A 248 -3.84 -6.96 -9.44
N ILE A 249 -5.15 -7.11 -9.67
CA ILE A 249 -6.16 -6.18 -9.13
C ILE A 249 -6.15 -6.22 -7.60
N LYS A 250 -6.17 -7.42 -7.02
CA LYS A 250 -6.10 -7.62 -5.57
C LYS A 250 -4.85 -6.95 -4.96
N LEU A 251 -3.67 -7.21 -5.53
CA LEU A 251 -2.40 -6.62 -5.08
C LEU A 251 -2.41 -5.09 -5.19
N SER A 252 -2.92 -4.55 -6.30
CA SER A 252 -3.02 -3.09 -6.50
C SER A 252 -3.94 -2.44 -5.47
N LEU A 253 -5.05 -3.10 -5.12
CA LEU A 253 -6.00 -2.62 -4.11
C LEU A 253 -5.39 -2.69 -2.71
N GLU A 254 -4.82 -3.83 -2.33
CA GLU A 254 -4.16 -4.00 -1.03
C GLU A 254 -3.01 -3.00 -0.85
N TYR A 255 -2.17 -2.83 -1.88
CA TYR A 255 -1.11 -1.82 -1.89
C TYR A 255 -1.69 -0.43 -1.66
N SER A 256 -2.76 -0.08 -2.37
CA SER A 256 -3.36 1.25 -2.30
C SER A 256 -3.98 1.54 -0.94
N ILE A 257 -4.66 0.55 -0.34
CA ILE A 257 -5.27 0.66 0.99
C ILE A 257 -4.20 0.82 2.06
N LYS A 258 -3.16 -0.02 2.05
CA LYS A 258 -2.03 0.09 2.99
C LYS A 258 -1.32 1.44 2.91
N ASN A 259 -1.29 2.06 1.72
CA ASN A 259 -0.67 3.36 1.48
C ASN A 259 -1.64 4.56 1.60
N ASN A 260 -2.87 4.34 2.07
CA ASN A 260 -3.91 5.37 2.20
C ASN A 260 -4.15 6.17 0.91
N LEU A 261 -4.11 5.48 -0.24
CA LEU A 261 -4.46 6.06 -1.54
C LEU A 261 -5.97 6.02 -1.71
N THR A 262 -6.54 7.03 -2.37
CA THR A 262 -7.99 7.13 -2.56
C THR A 262 -8.45 6.58 -3.90
N GLU A 263 -7.53 6.42 -4.84
CA GLU A 263 -7.81 6.07 -6.23
C GLU A 263 -6.66 5.27 -6.86
N ILE A 264 -7.03 4.40 -7.79
CA ILE A 264 -6.14 3.70 -8.71
C ILE A 264 -6.56 4.07 -10.12
N TYR A 265 -5.60 4.28 -11.02
CA TYR A 265 -5.93 4.49 -12.42
C TYR A 265 -4.93 3.83 -13.35
N LEU A 266 -5.37 3.61 -14.58
CA LEU A 266 -4.55 3.10 -15.68
C LEU A 266 -4.96 3.76 -16.99
N THR A 267 -4.02 3.79 -17.93
CA THR A 267 -4.29 4.15 -19.33
C THR A 267 -4.10 2.92 -20.21
N HIS A 268 -4.94 2.76 -21.23
CA HIS A 268 -4.88 1.60 -22.10
C HIS A 268 -5.44 1.91 -23.49
N PHE A 269 -4.79 1.38 -24.53
CA PHE A 269 -5.33 1.40 -25.88
C PHE A 269 -6.35 0.26 -26.04
N THR A 270 -7.62 0.55 -25.75
CA THR A 270 -8.71 -0.44 -25.84
C THR A 270 -8.86 -0.99 -27.25
N LYS A 271 -8.86 -2.31 -27.38
CA LYS A 271 -9.13 -3.04 -28.62
C LYS A 271 -10.55 -3.66 -28.58
N PRO A 272 -11.14 -4.09 -29.71
CA PRO A 272 -12.34 -4.93 -29.68
C PRO A 272 -12.09 -6.20 -28.84
N ASP A 273 -13.07 -6.62 -28.04
CA ASP A 273 -13.01 -7.81 -27.17
C ASP A 273 -11.83 -7.82 -26.17
N ASP A 274 -11.56 -6.65 -25.58
CA ASP A 274 -10.45 -6.47 -24.64
C ASP A 274 -10.72 -7.07 -23.26
N TYR A 275 -10.17 -8.27 -23.04
CA TYR A 275 -10.26 -8.98 -21.76
C TYR A 275 -9.79 -8.16 -20.56
N LEU A 276 -8.81 -7.26 -20.72
CA LEU A 276 -8.34 -6.42 -19.62
C LEU A 276 -9.45 -5.45 -19.19
N VAL A 277 -10.13 -4.82 -20.16
CA VAL A 277 -11.23 -3.88 -19.89
C VAL A 277 -12.38 -4.58 -19.19
N GLU A 278 -12.77 -5.76 -19.64
CA GLU A 278 -13.80 -6.57 -18.96
C GLU A 278 -13.40 -6.89 -17.51
N LEU A 279 -12.16 -7.33 -17.31
CA LEU A 279 -11.62 -7.70 -16.01
C LEU A 279 -11.61 -6.51 -15.04
N ILE A 280 -11.05 -5.37 -15.43
CA ILE A 280 -10.96 -4.21 -14.53
C ILE A 280 -12.35 -3.62 -14.24
N THR A 281 -13.25 -3.64 -15.22
CA THR A 281 -14.62 -3.13 -15.07
C THR A 281 -15.39 -3.96 -14.04
N GLU A 282 -15.24 -5.28 -14.07
CA GLU A 282 -15.84 -6.18 -13.07
C GLU A 282 -15.41 -5.84 -11.63
N TYR A 283 -14.22 -5.28 -11.46
CA TYR A 283 -13.67 -4.84 -10.18
C TYR A 283 -13.74 -3.33 -9.96
N GLY A 284 -14.67 -2.64 -10.64
CA GLY A 284 -15.07 -1.28 -10.32
C GLY A 284 -14.23 -0.17 -10.96
N PHE A 285 -13.33 -0.49 -11.88
CA PHE A 285 -12.69 0.53 -12.72
C PHE A 285 -13.72 1.04 -13.73
N ASN A 286 -13.89 2.36 -13.82
CA ASN A 286 -14.82 2.97 -14.76
C ASN A 286 -14.04 3.74 -15.81
N HIS A 287 -14.50 3.67 -17.07
CA HIS A 287 -14.03 4.57 -18.11
C HIS A 287 -14.34 6.02 -17.71
N ALA A 288 -13.32 6.87 -17.70
CA ALA A 288 -13.41 8.24 -17.22
C ALA A 288 -13.21 9.27 -18.34
N ALA A 289 -12.26 9.03 -19.24
CA ALA A 289 -11.93 9.92 -20.36
C ALA A 289 -10.96 9.24 -21.34
N LYS A 290 -10.54 9.98 -22.36
CA LYS A 290 -9.37 9.66 -23.19
C LYS A 290 -8.26 10.69 -22.98
N ASN A 291 -7.00 10.25 -23.06
CA ASN A 291 -5.85 11.16 -23.08
C ASN A 291 -5.56 11.68 -24.49
N ARG A 292 -4.57 12.57 -24.64
CA ARG A 292 -4.18 13.16 -25.93
C ARG A 292 -3.64 12.16 -26.94
N ARG A 293 -3.19 10.99 -26.47
CA ARG A 293 -2.65 9.90 -27.30
C ARG A 293 -3.75 8.97 -27.80
N GLY A 294 -4.99 9.13 -27.31
CA GLY A 294 -6.12 8.26 -27.63
C GLY A 294 -6.26 7.04 -26.72
N GLU A 295 -5.47 6.93 -25.64
CA GLU A 295 -5.66 5.88 -24.63
C GLU A 295 -6.88 6.19 -23.78
N ASP A 296 -7.67 5.15 -23.49
CA ASP A 296 -8.75 5.23 -22.52
C ASP A 296 -8.19 5.26 -21.10
N ILE A 297 -8.77 6.12 -20.28
CA ILE A 297 -8.40 6.31 -18.88
C ILE A 297 -9.46 5.62 -18.02
N TYR A 298 -9.03 4.65 -17.24
CA TYR A 298 -9.90 3.93 -16.30
C TYR A 298 -9.54 4.30 -14.86
N ILE A 299 -10.54 4.71 -14.07
CA ILE A 299 -10.36 5.15 -12.69
C ILE A 299 -11.18 4.25 -11.76
N LYS A 300 -10.54 3.82 -10.67
CA LYS A 300 -11.14 3.10 -9.54
C LYS A 300 -11.09 3.99 -8.31
N GLU A 301 -12.26 4.39 -7.81
CA GLU A 301 -12.40 4.98 -6.48
C GLU A 301 -12.37 3.87 -5.42
N LEU A 302 -11.60 4.06 -4.35
CA LEU A 302 -11.47 3.08 -3.25
C LEU A 302 -12.43 3.35 -2.09
N PHE A 303 -12.83 4.61 -1.91
CA PHE A 303 -13.74 5.02 -0.86
C PHE A 303 -15.03 5.55 -1.48
N ALA A 304 -16.14 4.99 -1.04
CA ALA A 304 -17.45 5.41 -1.50
C ALA A 304 -17.92 6.64 -0.73
N ASP A 305 -18.29 7.70 -1.45
CA ASP A 305 -19.01 8.83 -0.85
C ASP A 305 -20.41 8.35 -0.40
N LYS A 306 -20.82 8.72 0.82
CA LYS A 306 -22.13 8.39 1.40
C LYS A 306 -23.28 8.80 0.49
N GLU A 307 -23.16 9.93 -0.21
CA GLU A 307 -24.19 10.38 -1.15
C GLU A 307 -24.26 9.47 -2.38
N LYS A 308 -23.10 9.09 -2.94
CA LYS A 308 -23.02 8.22 -4.13
C LYS A 308 -23.58 6.81 -3.88
N VAL A 309 -23.56 6.31 -2.64
CA VAL A 309 -24.04 4.97 -2.30
C VAL A 309 -25.49 4.90 -1.86
N ARG A 310 -26.17 6.04 -1.62
CA ARG A 310 -27.56 6.06 -1.12
C ARG A 310 -28.54 5.35 -2.05
N SER A 311 -28.35 5.48 -3.35
CA SER A 311 -29.21 4.88 -4.39
C SER A 311 -28.77 3.47 -4.80
N LEU A 312 -27.66 2.95 -4.26
CA LEU A 312 -27.11 1.66 -4.66
C LEU A 312 -27.55 0.55 -3.71
N THR A 313 -27.83 -0.62 -4.27
CA THR A 313 -28.01 -1.86 -3.51
C THR A 313 -26.69 -2.30 -2.85
N PRO A 314 -26.73 -3.06 -1.75
CA PRO A 314 -25.52 -3.57 -1.10
C PRO A 314 -24.55 -4.30 -2.04
N ILE A 315 -25.07 -5.06 -3.01
CA ILE A 315 -24.25 -5.76 -4.01
C ILE A 315 -23.60 -4.81 -5.02
N GLU A 316 -24.32 -3.77 -5.47
CA GLU A 316 -23.75 -2.74 -6.36
C GLU A 316 -22.65 -1.94 -5.66
N ILE A 317 -22.83 -1.63 -4.37
CA ILE A 317 -21.79 -0.99 -3.55
C ILE A 317 -20.55 -1.88 -3.52
N SER A 318 -20.73 -3.17 -3.21
CA SER A 318 -19.64 -4.15 -3.12
C SER A 318 -18.87 -4.30 -4.43
N LYS A 319 -19.55 -4.24 -5.59
CA LYS A 319 -18.91 -4.34 -6.91
C LYS A 319 -18.20 -3.05 -7.29
N LYS A 320 -18.91 -1.92 -7.24
CA LYS A 320 -18.39 -0.62 -7.71
C LYS A 320 -17.26 -0.09 -6.84
N PHE A 321 -17.40 -0.25 -5.52
CA PHE A 321 -16.45 0.29 -4.55
C PHE A 321 -15.59 -0.77 -3.89
N TYR A 322 -15.49 -1.99 -4.46
CA TYR A 322 -14.62 -3.04 -3.94
C TYR A 322 -13.22 -2.49 -3.55
N PRO A 323 -12.71 -2.79 -2.33
CA PRO A 323 -13.26 -3.70 -1.32
C PRO A 323 -14.18 -3.05 -0.28
N ALA A 324 -14.72 -1.85 -0.50
CA ALA A 324 -15.80 -1.34 0.34
C ALA A 324 -17.08 -2.17 0.17
N PHE A 325 -17.87 -2.29 1.24
CA PHE A 325 -19.13 -3.04 1.28
C PHE A 325 -20.10 -2.39 2.26
N TYR A 326 -21.35 -2.80 2.21
CA TYR A 326 -22.40 -2.35 3.11
C TYR A 326 -22.61 -3.36 4.24
N ASP A 327 -22.55 -2.91 5.50
CA ASP A 327 -22.68 -3.74 6.70
C ASP A 327 -23.86 -3.36 7.60
N GLY A 328 -24.73 -2.46 7.13
CA GLY A 328 -25.86 -1.95 7.91
C GLY A 328 -27.04 -2.92 8.07
N VAL A 329 -28.23 -2.37 8.32
CA VAL A 329 -29.45 -3.14 8.67
C VAL A 329 -30.15 -3.82 7.49
N ARG A 330 -29.81 -3.45 6.24
CA ARG A 330 -30.44 -4.03 5.04
C ARG A 330 -29.94 -5.42 4.66
N ILE A 331 -28.92 -5.93 5.34
CA ILE A 331 -28.24 -7.18 5.01
C ILE A 331 -28.12 -8.07 6.23
N ASN A 332 -28.14 -9.38 5.99
CA ASN A 332 -27.88 -10.40 6.99
C ASN A 332 -26.38 -10.70 7.07
N LYS A 333 -25.98 -11.27 8.21
CA LYS A 333 -24.59 -11.66 8.49
C LYS A 333 -24.60 -13.13 8.90
N PHE A 334 -23.86 -13.97 8.18
CA PHE A 334 -23.82 -15.41 8.40
C PHE A 334 -22.43 -15.86 8.79
N ILE A 335 -22.33 -16.74 9.79
CA ILE A 335 -21.08 -17.41 10.11
C ILE A 335 -21.01 -18.72 9.32
N ILE A 336 -19.96 -18.86 8.51
CA ILE A 336 -19.71 -20.03 7.68
C ILE A 336 -18.54 -20.81 8.29
N PRO A 337 -18.78 -21.98 8.92
CA PRO A 337 -17.70 -22.81 9.42
C PRO A 337 -16.93 -23.42 8.24
N ILE A 338 -15.62 -23.21 8.21
CA ILE A 338 -14.73 -23.78 7.20
C ILE A 338 -13.67 -24.65 7.89
N ARG A 339 -13.34 -25.79 7.30
CA ARG A 339 -12.27 -26.67 7.82
C ARG A 339 -10.90 -26.11 7.48
N PRO A 340 -9.85 -26.37 8.28
CA PRO A 340 -8.51 -25.86 8.03
C PRO A 340 -7.99 -26.20 6.63
N GLU A 341 -8.23 -27.42 6.14
CA GLU A 341 -7.74 -27.85 4.81
C GLU A 341 -8.33 -27.00 3.66
N PHE A 342 -9.61 -26.66 3.74
CA PHE A 342 -10.28 -25.81 2.75
C PHE A 342 -9.94 -24.34 2.95
N HIS A 343 -9.79 -23.90 4.20
CA HIS A 343 -9.43 -22.52 4.53
C HIS A 343 -8.09 -22.13 3.92
N GLN A 344 -7.06 -22.97 4.09
CA GLN A 344 -5.71 -22.69 3.59
C GLN A 344 -5.63 -22.65 2.06
N ARG A 345 -6.55 -23.31 1.35
CA ARG A 345 -6.65 -23.28 -0.11
C ARG A 345 -7.43 -22.06 -0.60
N LEU A 346 -8.50 -21.71 0.12
CA LEU A 346 -9.39 -20.61 -0.27
C LEU A 346 -8.75 -19.23 -0.03
N PHE A 347 -8.01 -19.12 1.07
CA PHE A 347 -7.45 -17.87 1.58
C PHE A 347 -5.92 -17.98 1.70
N THR A 348 -5.25 -17.94 0.55
CA THR A 348 -3.79 -18.13 0.47
C THR A 348 -3.01 -16.97 1.07
N GLU A 349 -3.65 -15.82 1.21
CA GLU A 349 -3.17 -14.58 1.79
C GLU A 349 -3.37 -14.47 3.31
N TYR A 350 -3.94 -15.50 3.96
CA TYR A 350 -4.10 -15.50 5.41
C TYR A 350 -2.73 -15.54 6.12
N LYS A 351 -2.48 -14.57 7.01
CA LYS A 351 -1.16 -14.32 7.64
C LYS A 351 -0.55 -15.54 8.37
N GLU A 352 -1.39 -16.41 8.93
CA GLU A 352 -0.93 -17.60 9.68
C GLU A 352 -0.93 -18.88 8.85
N ARG A 353 -1.07 -18.76 7.52
CA ARG A 353 -1.01 -19.90 6.61
C ARG A 353 0.44 -20.34 6.40
N GLN A 354 0.66 -21.64 6.44
CA GLN A 354 1.92 -22.25 6.03
C GLN A 354 1.89 -22.54 4.52
N THR A 355 2.82 -21.97 3.78
CA THR A 355 3.04 -22.27 2.35
C THR A 355 3.70 -23.64 2.19
N THR A 356 3.38 -24.34 1.10
CA THR A 356 3.96 -25.63 0.74
C THR A 356 5.23 -25.51 -0.09
N LEU A 357 6.03 -26.59 -0.16
CA LEU A 357 7.23 -26.62 -1.01
C LEU A 357 6.87 -26.40 -2.50
N SER A 358 5.78 -27.00 -2.97
CA SER A 358 5.36 -26.88 -4.37
C SER A 358 5.05 -25.45 -4.78
N GLU A 359 4.44 -24.65 -3.90
CA GLU A 359 4.23 -23.21 -4.14
C GLU A 359 5.55 -22.45 -4.31
N HIS A 360 6.57 -22.79 -3.51
CA HIS A 360 7.91 -22.20 -3.65
C HIS A 360 8.66 -22.69 -4.88
N LEU A 361 8.25 -23.83 -5.46
CA LEU A 361 8.74 -24.33 -6.74
C LEU A 361 7.98 -23.73 -7.95
N GLY A 362 7.01 -22.86 -7.72
CA GLY A 362 6.30 -22.12 -8.77
C GLY A 362 4.85 -22.54 -9.01
N GLU A 363 4.30 -23.47 -8.20
CA GLU A 363 2.89 -23.86 -8.30
C GLU A 363 1.97 -22.71 -7.85
N PHE A 364 0.95 -22.41 -8.65
CA PHE A 364 -0.12 -21.49 -8.27
C PHE A 364 -1.34 -22.24 -7.75
N ILE A 365 -1.77 -21.87 -6.55
CA ILE A 365 -3.10 -22.21 -6.04
C ILE A 365 -4.10 -21.23 -6.69
N ILE A 366 -4.71 -21.68 -7.79
CA ILE A 366 -5.55 -20.85 -8.66
C ILE A 366 -6.74 -20.24 -7.89
N GLU A 367 -7.40 -21.03 -7.05
CA GLU A 367 -8.53 -20.58 -6.24
C GLU A 367 -8.16 -19.51 -5.20
N GLY A 368 -6.89 -19.47 -4.78
CA GLY A 368 -6.36 -18.45 -3.88
C GLY A 368 -6.25 -17.08 -4.55
N ASN A 369 -5.91 -17.07 -5.86
CA ASN A 369 -5.69 -15.85 -6.64
C ASN A 369 -6.97 -15.08 -6.96
N THR A 370 -8.14 -15.74 -6.93
CA THR A 370 -9.40 -15.09 -7.29
C THR A 370 -9.93 -14.22 -6.17
N ILE A 371 -10.47 -13.05 -6.52
CA ILE A 371 -11.23 -12.20 -5.59
C ILE A 371 -12.63 -12.81 -5.40
N LYS A 372 -13.25 -13.22 -6.51
CA LYS A 372 -14.50 -13.97 -6.50
C LYS A 372 -14.25 -15.44 -6.21
N LYS A 373 -14.96 -15.96 -5.23
CA LYS A 373 -14.77 -17.28 -4.65
C LYS A 373 -16.09 -18.04 -4.60
N ALA A 374 -15.98 -19.36 -4.53
CA ALA A 374 -17.12 -20.27 -4.47
C ALA A 374 -16.96 -21.22 -3.28
N TYR A 375 -18.02 -21.39 -2.51
CA TYR A 375 -18.05 -22.30 -1.37
C TYR A 375 -19.29 -23.21 -1.43
N LEU A 376 -19.10 -24.49 -1.13
CA LEU A 376 -20.15 -25.49 -1.12
C LEU A 376 -20.60 -25.76 0.32
N SER A 377 -21.90 -25.85 0.53
CA SER A 377 -22.46 -26.02 1.86
C SER A 377 -23.66 -26.96 1.86
N HIS A 378 -23.78 -27.74 2.94
CA HIS A 378 -25.00 -28.50 3.28
C HIS A 378 -25.80 -27.82 4.40
N SER A 379 -25.58 -26.52 4.63
CA SER A 379 -26.35 -25.75 5.61
C SER A 379 -27.84 -25.82 5.29
N ARG A 380 -28.66 -26.02 6.32
CA ARG A 380 -30.13 -25.96 6.21
C ARG A 380 -30.65 -24.53 6.11
N ASN A 381 -29.81 -23.53 6.41
CA ASN A 381 -30.20 -22.14 6.32
C ASN A 381 -30.07 -21.65 4.88
N THR A 382 -31.20 -21.47 4.21
CA THR A 382 -31.31 -21.00 2.82
C THR A 382 -31.67 -19.52 2.70
N ARG A 383 -31.66 -18.76 3.82
CA ARG A 383 -32.04 -17.33 3.84
C ARG A 383 -30.93 -16.37 3.38
N ILE A 384 -29.80 -16.91 2.95
CA ILE A 384 -28.70 -16.11 2.41
C ILE A 384 -29.19 -15.47 1.11
N SER A 385 -28.86 -14.20 0.89
CA SER A 385 -29.23 -13.43 -0.30
C SER A 385 -28.02 -12.65 -0.85
N PRO A 386 -28.01 -12.27 -2.15
CA PRO A 386 -27.00 -11.37 -2.70
C PRO A 386 -26.85 -10.09 -1.88
N GLY A 387 -25.61 -9.70 -1.59
CA GLY A 387 -25.27 -8.56 -0.74
C GLY A 387 -25.13 -8.89 0.75
N ASP A 388 -25.53 -10.08 1.21
CA ASP A 388 -25.31 -10.51 2.59
C ASP A 388 -23.82 -10.74 2.89
N ILE A 389 -23.45 -10.64 4.17
CA ILE A 389 -22.08 -10.84 4.64
C ILE A 389 -21.87 -12.29 5.09
N LEU A 390 -20.73 -12.86 4.69
CA LEU A 390 -20.20 -14.13 5.15
C LEU A 390 -18.98 -13.89 6.04
N LEU A 391 -19.04 -14.40 7.26
CA LEU A 391 -17.96 -14.43 8.22
C LEU A 391 -17.41 -15.86 8.29
N PHE A 392 -16.22 -16.09 7.75
CA PHE A 392 -15.63 -17.42 7.72
C PHE A 392 -14.99 -17.75 9.06
N TYR A 393 -15.52 -18.77 9.72
CA TYR A 393 -15.01 -19.28 11.00
C TYR A 393 -14.13 -20.51 10.76
N ARG A 394 -12.82 -20.40 11.03
CA ARG A 394 -11.87 -21.49 10.89
C ARG A 394 -12.05 -22.49 12.03
N SER A 395 -12.69 -23.61 11.70
CA SER A 395 -13.05 -24.65 12.65
C SER A 395 -11.86 -25.56 13.00
N LYS A 396 -12.03 -26.38 14.04
CA LYS A 396 -11.08 -27.39 14.54
C LYS A 396 -9.82 -26.85 15.22
N ASP A 397 -8.99 -26.09 14.52
CA ASP A 397 -7.69 -25.64 15.04
C ASP A 397 -7.78 -24.28 15.74
N LYS A 398 -7.97 -23.19 14.99
CA LYS A 398 -7.91 -21.81 15.48
C LYS A 398 -9.18 -21.37 16.19
N LYS A 399 -10.34 -21.86 15.74
CA LYS A 399 -11.66 -21.55 16.33
C LYS A 399 -11.93 -20.04 16.40
N GLU A 400 -11.69 -19.35 15.29
CA GLU A 400 -11.83 -17.90 15.17
C GLU A 400 -12.46 -17.49 13.83
N ILE A 401 -13.01 -16.28 13.76
CA ILE A 401 -13.46 -15.69 12.50
C ILE A 401 -12.25 -15.06 11.82
N THR A 402 -11.89 -15.55 10.62
CA THR A 402 -10.65 -15.16 9.94
C THR A 402 -10.86 -14.22 8.76
N SER A 403 -12.01 -14.32 8.08
CA SER A 403 -12.20 -13.70 6.77
C SER A 403 -13.62 -13.21 6.58
N LEU A 404 -13.78 -12.13 5.80
CA LEU A 404 -15.07 -11.60 5.39
C LEU A 404 -15.25 -11.70 3.87
N GLY A 405 -16.44 -12.09 3.44
CA GLY A 405 -16.87 -11.98 2.05
C GLY A 405 -18.30 -11.47 1.91
N VAL A 406 -18.65 -10.97 0.74
CA VAL A 406 -20.00 -10.51 0.39
C VAL A 406 -20.58 -11.44 -0.66
N VAL A 407 -21.81 -11.90 -0.44
CA VAL A 407 -22.48 -12.83 -1.34
C VAL A 407 -22.80 -12.17 -2.68
N GLU A 408 -22.39 -12.80 -3.78
CA GLU A 408 -22.75 -12.37 -5.13
C GLU A 408 -23.98 -13.10 -5.65
N ASN A 409 -24.00 -14.42 -5.51
CA ASN A 409 -25.08 -15.25 -6.00
C ASN A 409 -25.13 -16.59 -5.27
N ILE A 410 -26.30 -17.24 -5.27
CA ILE A 410 -26.54 -18.47 -4.53
C ILE A 410 -27.37 -19.41 -5.38
N PHE A 411 -26.99 -20.69 -5.39
CA PHE A 411 -27.75 -21.76 -6.02
C PHE A 411 -28.05 -22.83 -4.98
N LEU A 412 -29.33 -23.18 -4.83
CA LEU A 412 -29.80 -24.07 -3.76
C LEU A 412 -30.07 -25.47 -4.29
N SER A 413 -29.90 -26.46 -3.40
CA SER A 413 -30.35 -27.84 -3.60
C SER A 413 -29.81 -28.54 -4.84
N LEU A 414 -28.61 -28.17 -5.31
CA LEU A 414 -27.97 -28.79 -6.46
C LEU A 414 -27.51 -30.22 -6.14
N ARG A 415 -27.67 -31.11 -7.11
CA ARG A 415 -27.23 -32.52 -7.02
C ARG A 415 -26.43 -32.99 -8.24
N ASN A 416 -26.41 -32.21 -9.31
CA ASN A 416 -25.65 -32.54 -10.51
C ASN A 416 -24.22 -31.99 -10.38
N LYS A 417 -23.22 -32.87 -10.44
CA LYS A 417 -21.81 -32.46 -10.31
C LYS A 417 -21.36 -31.55 -11.44
N ASP A 418 -21.80 -31.79 -12.67
CA ASP A 418 -21.38 -31.03 -13.85
C ASP A 418 -21.97 -29.61 -13.81
N GLU A 419 -23.20 -29.48 -13.31
CA GLU A 419 -23.81 -28.18 -13.03
C GLU A 419 -23.03 -27.41 -11.95
N ILE A 420 -22.69 -28.06 -10.83
CA ILE A 420 -21.90 -27.43 -9.77
C ILE A 420 -20.52 -27.00 -10.30
N ILE A 421 -19.84 -27.86 -11.07
CA ILE A 421 -18.54 -27.56 -11.68
C ILE A 421 -18.63 -26.32 -12.60
N LYS A 422 -19.67 -26.23 -13.44
CA LYS A 422 -19.89 -25.07 -14.31
C LYS A 422 -20.08 -23.77 -13.52
N LEU A 423 -20.81 -23.82 -12.41
CA LEU A 423 -21.09 -22.65 -11.58
C LEU A 423 -19.85 -22.16 -10.82
N VAL A 424 -19.09 -23.09 -10.24
CA VAL A 424 -17.95 -22.72 -9.39
C VAL A 424 -16.68 -22.46 -10.19
N GLY A 425 -16.49 -23.13 -11.33
CA GLY A 425 -15.31 -23.03 -12.18
C GLY A 425 -14.01 -23.13 -11.38
N LYS A 426 -13.06 -22.23 -11.67
CA LYS A 426 -11.75 -22.15 -10.99
C LYS A 426 -11.78 -21.36 -9.66
N ARG A 427 -12.95 -21.06 -9.11
CA ARG A 427 -13.13 -20.19 -7.92
C ARG A 427 -13.36 -20.98 -6.63
N THR A 428 -13.35 -22.30 -6.70
CA THR A 428 -13.68 -23.20 -5.59
C THR A 428 -12.46 -23.88 -5.00
N VAL A 429 -12.53 -24.20 -3.70
CA VAL A 429 -11.56 -25.07 -3.03
C VAL A 429 -11.84 -26.55 -3.21
N TYR A 430 -12.96 -26.94 -3.79
CA TYR A 430 -13.33 -28.35 -3.90
C TYR A 430 -12.77 -28.91 -5.20
N SER A 431 -11.98 -29.98 -5.11
CA SER A 431 -11.59 -30.79 -6.26
C SER A 431 -12.83 -31.44 -6.91
N VAL A 432 -12.70 -31.89 -8.16
CA VAL A 432 -13.81 -32.57 -8.88
C VAL A 432 -14.37 -33.74 -8.07
N PHE A 433 -13.50 -34.52 -7.43
CA PHE A 433 -13.90 -35.64 -6.58
C PHE A 433 -14.62 -35.18 -5.30
N GLU A 434 -14.18 -34.09 -4.68
CA GLU A 434 -14.87 -33.51 -3.53
C GLU A 434 -16.23 -32.92 -3.93
N ILE A 435 -16.34 -32.28 -5.10
CA ILE A 435 -17.61 -31.80 -5.65
C ILE A 435 -18.58 -32.96 -5.87
N GLU A 436 -18.12 -34.08 -6.44
CA GLU A 436 -18.93 -35.28 -6.62
C GLU A 436 -19.47 -35.83 -5.29
N LYS A 437 -18.63 -35.86 -4.25
CA LYS A 437 -19.07 -36.22 -2.89
C LYS A 437 -20.10 -35.24 -2.34
N MET A 438 -19.89 -33.94 -2.52
CA MET A 438 -20.84 -32.91 -2.08
C MET A 438 -22.19 -33.09 -2.77
N ALA A 439 -22.18 -33.30 -4.09
CA ALA A 439 -23.35 -33.47 -4.95
C ALA A 439 -24.23 -34.69 -4.59
N GLY A 440 -23.70 -35.68 -3.85
CA GLY A 440 -24.47 -36.81 -3.32
C GLY A 440 -25.63 -36.42 -2.38
N LYS A 441 -25.65 -35.17 -1.91
CA LYS A 441 -26.76 -34.57 -1.14
C LYS A 441 -27.12 -33.20 -1.73
N PRO A 442 -28.35 -32.69 -1.49
CA PRO A 442 -28.71 -31.31 -1.85
C PRO A 442 -27.64 -30.32 -1.36
N THR A 443 -26.94 -29.71 -2.30
CA THR A 443 -25.79 -28.83 -2.04
C THR A 443 -26.13 -27.40 -2.42
N MET A 444 -25.81 -26.49 -1.51
CA MET A 444 -25.85 -25.05 -1.76
C MET A 444 -24.49 -24.59 -2.30
N VAL A 445 -24.49 -23.89 -3.43
CA VAL A 445 -23.33 -23.18 -3.97
C VAL A 445 -23.47 -21.71 -3.60
N ILE A 446 -22.48 -21.16 -2.89
CA ILE A 446 -22.40 -19.74 -2.56
C ILE A 446 -21.26 -19.14 -3.37
N LEU A 447 -21.58 -18.22 -4.27
CA LEU A 447 -20.60 -17.36 -4.93
C LEU A 447 -20.48 -16.07 -4.13
N PHE A 448 -19.26 -15.67 -3.81
CA PHE A 448 -19.00 -14.50 -2.98
C PHE A 448 -17.72 -13.80 -3.38
N THR A 449 -17.65 -12.50 -3.13
CA THR A 449 -16.44 -11.69 -3.27
C THR A 449 -15.74 -11.69 -1.91
N TRP A 450 -14.46 -12.08 -1.85
CA TRP A 450 -13.66 -11.94 -0.64
C TRP A 450 -13.19 -10.49 -0.47
N HIS A 451 -13.21 -9.96 0.75
CA HIS A 451 -12.85 -8.55 1.01
C HIS A 451 -11.55 -8.41 1.83
N PHE A 452 -11.46 -9.03 3.01
CA PHE A 452 -10.27 -8.93 3.86
C PHE A 452 -10.22 -10.03 4.93
N HIS A 453 -9.07 -10.11 5.60
CA HIS A 453 -8.87 -10.89 6.81
C HIS A 453 -8.95 -10.02 8.06
N PHE A 454 -9.60 -10.54 9.10
CA PHE A 454 -9.57 -9.88 10.40
C PHE A 454 -8.15 -9.92 10.95
N THR A 455 -7.64 -8.77 11.38
CA THR A 455 -6.38 -8.69 12.12
C THR A 455 -6.66 -9.05 13.57
N THR A 456 -6.25 -10.25 13.97
CA THR A 456 -6.06 -10.61 15.38
C THR A 456 -4.99 -9.76 16.04
#